data_AF-A0AA38IXL4-F1
#
_entry.id   AF-A0AA38IXL4-F1
#
_cell.length_a   1.000
_cell.length_b   1.000
_cell.length_c   1.000
_cell.angle_alpha   90.00
_cell.angle_beta   90.00
_cell.angle_gamma   90.00
#
_symmetry.space_group_name_H-M   'P 1'
#
loop_
_entity.id
_entity.type
_entity.pdbx_description
1 polymer ?
#
loop_
_entity_poly.entity_id
_entity_poly.type
_entity_poly.pdbx_seq_one_letter_code
_entity_poly.pdbx_strand_id
1 'polypeptide(L)'
;MEDNQDNLLCRPPEIREIAKSTVQNLVPDKSREEYMKQYEKFVSSCNQNNVHVISEHKNVDISKFNKLQVLLKRASRHYTPKKPKILEENDIKTFLSDADDKTYLSMKVILIMGYNRACSREELNMCVDDIQYRADSIMVVIPETKNCVPRTFLVTDENWIDLFKKYANLKA
;
A
#
# COMPACT_ATOMS: atom_id res chain seq x y z
N MET A 1 -8.28 33.50 -5.27
CA MET A 1 -6.81 33.45 -5.34
C MET A 1 -6.49 32.23 -6.16
N GLU A 2 -5.72 32.41 -7.22
CA GLU A 2 -5.68 31.60 -8.44
C GLU A 2 -5.57 30.09 -8.20
N ASP A 3 -6.46 29.35 -8.87
CA ASP A 3 -6.30 27.92 -9.07
C ASP A 3 -4.99 27.69 -9.81
N ASN A 4 -4.08 26.99 -9.12
CA ASN A 4 -2.73 26.69 -9.58
C ASN A 4 -2.79 25.71 -10.77
N GLN A 5 -3.06 26.26 -11.96
CA GLN A 5 -3.16 25.59 -13.25
C GLN A 5 -1.80 25.04 -13.73
N ASP A 6 -0.71 25.38 -13.03
CA ASP A 6 0.67 25.03 -13.41
C ASP A 6 1.09 23.60 -13.02
N ASN A 7 0.29 22.85 -12.26
CA ASN A 7 0.60 21.46 -11.90
C ASN A 7 0.20 20.41 -12.95
N LEU A 8 -0.39 20.83 -14.09
CA LEU A 8 -0.81 19.92 -15.16
C LEU A 8 0.20 19.77 -16.31
N LEU A 9 1.20 20.67 -16.40
CA LEU A 9 2.19 20.67 -17.48
C LEU A 9 3.30 19.63 -17.29
N CYS A 10 3.50 19.14 -16.06
CA CYS A 10 4.60 18.20 -15.73
C CYS A 10 4.19 16.72 -15.76
N ARG A 11 2.96 16.40 -16.19
CA ARG A 11 2.47 15.01 -16.30
C ARG A 11 2.55 14.54 -17.75
N PRO A 12 3.25 13.42 -18.05
CA PRO A 12 3.26 12.82 -19.37
C PRO A 12 1.84 12.64 -19.94
N PRO A 13 1.60 12.92 -21.24
CA PRO A 13 0.27 12.87 -21.86
C PRO A 13 -0.44 11.52 -21.64
N GLU A 14 0.33 10.42 -21.68
CA GLU A 14 -0.15 9.06 -21.46
C GLU A 14 -0.76 8.88 -20.06
N ILE A 15 -0.08 9.36 -19.01
CA ILE A 15 -0.58 9.27 -17.63
C ILE A 15 -1.84 10.11 -17.47
N ARG A 16 -1.94 11.25 -18.18
CA ARG A 16 -3.14 12.09 -18.18
C ARG A 16 -4.31 11.39 -18.85
N GLU A 17 -4.11 10.68 -19.94
CA GLU A 17 -5.16 9.91 -20.59
C GLU A 17 -5.59 8.69 -19.78
N ILE A 18 -4.64 7.97 -19.17
CA ILE A 18 -4.93 6.85 -18.27
C ILE A 18 -5.73 7.32 -17.05
N ALA A 19 -5.36 8.45 -16.44
CA ALA A 19 -6.13 9.01 -15.33
C ALA A 19 -7.55 9.38 -15.76
N LYS A 20 -7.71 9.99 -16.94
CA LYS A 20 -9.03 10.36 -17.48
C LYS A 20 -9.90 9.12 -17.77
N SER A 21 -9.33 8.07 -18.34
CA SER A 21 -10.06 6.84 -18.64
C SER A 21 -10.38 6.03 -17.39
N THR A 22 -9.48 6.02 -16.40
CA THR A 22 -9.68 5.35 -15.11
C THR A 22 -10.79 6.02 -14.30
N VAL A 23 -10.91 7.36 -14.37
CA VAL A 23 -12.02 8.11 -13.76
C VAL A 23 -13.39 7.70 -14.35
N GLN A 24 -13.45 7.39 -15.63
CA GLN A 24 -14.69 6.91 -16.26
C GLN A 24 -15.05 5.48 -15.83
N ASN A 25 -14.06 4.66 -15.45
CA ASN A 25 -14.23 3.26 -15.06
C ASN A 25 -14.24 3.02 -13.55
N LEU A 26 -14.25 4.09 -12.74
CA LEU A 26 -14.22 4.01 -11.26
C LEU A 26 -15.46 3.32 -10.67
N VAL A 27 -16.58 3.36 -11.39
CA VAL A 27 -17.82 2.70 -11.00
C VAL A 27 -18.00 1.40 -11.80
N PRO A 28 -18.06 0.23 -11.14
CA PRO A 28 -18.25 -1.06 -11.81
C PRO A 28 -19.52 -1.08 -12.66
N ASP A 29 -19.46 -1.60 -13.90
CA ASP A 29 -20.60 -1.64 -14.82
C ASP A 29 -21.82 -2.35 -14.21
N LYS A 30 -21.59 -3.45 -13.50
CA LYS A 30 -22.64 -4.28 -12.90
C LYS A 30 -23.49 -3.56 -11.86
N SER A 31 -22.93 -2.58 -11.16
CA SER A 31 -23.59 -1.86 -10.07
C SER A 31 -23.73 -0.38 -10.34
N ARG A 32 -23.44 0.08 -11.56
CA ARG A 32 -23.45 1.50 -11.92
C ARG A 32 -24.80 2.14 -11.68
N GLU A 33 -25.87 1.49 -12.12
CA GLU A 33 -27.23 2.03 -11.99
C GLU A 33 -27.62 2.21 -10.52
N GLU A 34 -27.35 1.21 -9.68
CA GLU A 34 -27.67 1.28 -8.25
C GLU A 34 -26.78 2.28 -7.51
N TYR A 35 -25.48 2.33 -7.84
CA TYR A 35 -24.55 3.34 -7.31
C TYR A 35 -25.02 4.77 -7.64
N MET A 36 -25.37 5.03 -8.90
CA MET A 36 -25.81 6.37 -9.34
C MET A 36 -27.13 6.77 -8.65
N LYS A 37 -28.08 5.84 -8.50
CA LYS A 37 -29.32 6.09 -7.76
C LYS A 37 -29.08 6.48 -6.30
N GLN A 38 -28.08 5.90 -5.64
CA GLN A 38 -27.73 6.29 -4.28
C GLN A 38 -26.93 7.59 -4.24
N TYR A 39 -26.07 7.83 -5.23
CA TYR A 39 -25.31 9.07 -5.37
C TYR A 39 -26.22 10.29 -5.58
N GLU A 40 -27.26 10.19 -6.40
CA GLU A 40 -28.25 11.26 -6.59
C GLU A 40 -28.99 11.62 -5.29
N LYS A 41 -29.36 10.62 -4.49
CA LYS A 41 -29.96 10.85 -3.17
C LYS A 41 -29.00 11.56 -2.23
N PHE A 42 -27.72 11.19 -2.27
CA PHE A 42 -26.67 11.82 -1.49
C PHE A 42 -26.46 13.29 -1.89
N VAL A 43 -26.32 13.59 -3.18
CA VAL A 43 -26.18 14.96 -3.70
C VAL A 43 -27.40 15.81 -3.33
N SER A 44 -28.60 15.26 -3.49
CA SER A 44 -29.84 15.94 -3.09
C SER A 44 -29.86 16.28 -1.59
N SER A 45 -29.40 15.34 -0.75
CA SER A 45 -29.27 15.56 0.69
C SER A 45 -28.22 16.62 1.04
N CYS A 46 -27.08 16.64 0.34
CA CYS A 46 -26.04 17.65 0.51
C CYS A 46 -26.57 19.05 0.19
N ASN A 47 -27.27 19.20 -0.94
CA ASN A 47 -27.86 20.48 -1.36
C ASN A 47 -28.91 20.98 -0.35
N GLN A 48 -29.80 20.11 0.13
CA GLN A 48 -30.81 20.46 1.12
C GLN A 48 -30.22 20.92 2.47
N ASN A 49 -29.07 20.35 2.86
CA ASN A 49 -28.42 20.67 4.13
C ASN A 49 -27.32 21.74 4.00
N ASN A 50 -27.20 22.37 2.82
CA ASN A 50 -26.12 23.32 2.50
C ASN A 50 -24.71 22.76 2.82
N VAL A 51 -24.53 21.46 2.60
CA VAL A 51 -23.26 20.76 2.77
C VAL A 51 -22.57 20.71 1.42
N HIS A 52 -21.41 21.35 1.31
CA HIS A 52 -20.60 21.25 0.10
C HIS A 52 -20.12 19.80 -0.07
N VAL A 53 -20.46 19.16 -1.19
CA VAL A 53 -20.02 17.80 -1.51
C VAL A 53 -18.48 17.76 -1.46
N ILE A 54 -17.95 16.90 -0.59
CA ILE A 54 -16.52 16.71 -0.38
C ILE A 54 -16.05 15.75 -1.48
N SER A 55 -15.29 16.25 -2.45
CA SER A 55 -14.55 15.39 -3.38
C SER A 55 -13.30 14.85 -2.68
N GLU A 56 -12.92 13.60 -2.95
CA GLU A 56 -11.77 12.87 -2.35
C GLU A 56 -10.40 13.58 -2.51
N HIS A 57 -10.34 14.69 -3.25
CA HIS A 57 -9.11 15.45 -3.53
C HIS A 57 -9.01 16.81 -2.85
N LYS A 58 -9.96 17.19 -1.99
CA LYS A 58 -9.76 18.34 -1.11
C LYS A 58 -9.34 17.77 0.24
N ASN A 59 -8.17 18.18 0.73
CA ASN A 59 -7.61 17.83 2.05
C ASN A 59 -8.50 18.37 3.19
N VAL A 60 -9.75 17.90 3.23
CA VAL A 60 -10.79 18.35 4.12
C VAL A 60 -10.66 17.53 5.38
N ASP A 61 -10.34 18.22 6.45
CA ASP A 61 -10.28 17.64 7.77
C ASP A 61 -11.68 17.18 8.23
N ILE A 62 -11.93 15.88 8.09
CA ILE A 62 -13.18 15.23 8.51
C ILE A 62 -13.36 15.20 10.02
N SER A 63 -12.31 15.51 10.81
CA SER A 63 -12.39 15.54 12.27
C SER A 63 -13.42 16.55 12.78
N LYS A 64 -13.66 17.62 11.99
CA LYS A 64 -14.57 18.73 12.33
C LYS A 64 -16.05 18.40 12.14
N PHE A 65 -16.39 17.31 11.44
CA PHE A 65 -17.78 16.99 11.07
C PHE A 65 -18.37 15.87 11.94
N ASN A 66 -18.64 16.17 13.22
CA ASN A 66 -19.16 15.20 14.18
C ASN A 66 -20.44 14.48 13.73
N LYS A 67 -21.39 15.20 13.10
CA LYS A 67 -22.65 14.60 12.61
C LYS A 67 -22.39 13.54 11.54
N LEU A 68 -21.46 13.83 10.61
CA LEU A 68 -21.05 12.91 9.56
C LEU A 68 -20.38 11.67 10.15
N GLN A 69 -19.45 11.84 11.10
CA GLN A 69 -18.78 10.73 11.77
C GLN A 69 -19.77 9.80 12.50
N VAL A 70 -20.76 10.38 13.19
CA VAL A 70 -21.80 9.59 13.87
C VAL A 70 -22.67 8.82 12.87
N LEU A 71 -23.03 9.44 11.74
CA LEU A 71 -23.77 8.78 10.67
C LEU A 71 -22.99 7.61 10.08
N LEU A 72 -21.70 7.80 9.76
CA LEU A 72 -20.84 6.76 9.22
C LEU A 72 -20.66 5.60 10.21
N LYS A 73 -20.41 5.89 11.50
CA LYS A 73 -20.31 4.87 12.56
C LYS A 73 -21.61 4.07 12.73
N ARG A 74 -22.77 4.72 12.58
CA ARG A 74 -24.08 4.05 12.65
C ARG A 74 -24.31 3.17 11.43
N ALA A 75 -23.97 3.65 10.23
CA ALA A 75 -24.08 2.88 9.00
C ALA A 75 -23.16 1.65 9.01
N SER A 76 -21.98 1.76 9.61
CA SER A 76 -21.00 0.67 9.69
C SER A 76 -21.22 -0.30 10.85
N ARG A 77 -22.28 -0.17 11.67
CA ARG A 77 -22.48 -1.00 12.89
C ARG A 77 -22.48 -2.50 12.65
N HIS A 78 -22.98 -2.94 11.49
CA HIS A 78 -23.03 -4.36 11.11
C HIS A 78 -21.98 -4.70 10.04
N TYR A 79 -21.10 -3.77 9.71
CA TYR A 79 -20.01 -4.04 8.78
C TYR A 79 -18.98 -4.90 9.48
N THR A 80 -18.86 -6.15 9.04
CA THR A 80 -17.74 -7.00 9.40
C THR A 80 -16.62 -6.75 8.39
N PRO A 81 -15.46 -6.20 8.82
CA PRO A 81 -14.34 -6.04 7.91
C PRO A 81 -13.96 -7.39 7.34
N LYS A 82 -13.80 -7.45 6.01
CA LYS A 82 -13.28 -8.64 5.35
C LYS A 82 -11.90 -8.91 5.92
N LYS A 83 -11.75 -10.03 6.62
CA LYS A 83 -10.45 -10.45 7.13
C LYS A 83 -9.49 -10.63 5.93
N PRO A 84 -8.28 -10.07 5.98
CA PRO A 84 -7.29 -10.35 4.94
C PRO A 84 -6.98 -11.85 4.94
N LYS A 85 -6.70 -12.42 3.77
CA LYS A 85 -6.21 -13.79 3.65
C LYS A 85 -4.88 -13.86 4.42
N ILE A 86 -4.71 -14.88 5.24
CA ILE A 86 -3.43 -15.14 5.90
C ILE A 86 -2.43 -15.51 4.81
N LEU A 87 -1.27 -14.86 4.81
CA LEU A 87 -0.18 -15.19 3.90
C LEU A 87 0.46 -16.50 4.37
N GLU A 88 0.35 -17.54 3.56
CA GLU A 88 0.86 -18.88 3.89
C GLU A 88 2.24 -19.13 3.26
N GLU A 89 2.96 -20.13 3.76
CA GLU A 89 4.29 -20.50 3.25
C GLU A 89 4.26 -20.88 1.76
N ASN A 90 3.20 -21.57 1.32
CA ASN A 90 3.02 -21.91 -0.09
C ASN A 90 2.81 -20.67 -0.97
N ASP A 91 2.08 -19.66 -0.50
CA ASP A 91 1.91 -18.40 -1.22
C ASP A 91 3.28 -17.72 -1.44
N ILE A 92 4.17 -17.80 -0.45
CA ILE A 92 5.53 -17.24 -0.53
C ILE A 92 6.39 -18.03 -1.49
N LYS A 93 6.43 -19.37 -1.37
CA LYS A 93 7.21 -20.23 -2.26
C LYS A 93 6.81 -20.02 -3.72
N THR A 94 5.50 -19.96 -3.98
CA THR A 94 4.94 -19.73 -5.31
C THR A 94 5.38 -18.37 -5.86
N PHE A 95 5.33 -17.32 -5.06
CA PHE A 95 5.82 -16.00 -5.49
C PHE A 95 7.33 -16.00 -5.75
N LEU A 96 8.12 -16.64 -4.88
CA LEU A 96 9.58 -16.69 -5.04
C LEU A 96 10.00 -17.50 -6.28
N SER A 97 9.27 -18.54 -6.65
CA SER A 97 9.53 -19.33 -7.86
C SER A 97 9.02 -18.68 -9.13
N ASP A 98 7.79 -18.19 -9.13
CA ASP A 98 7.08 -17.83 -10.36
C ASP A 98 7.34 -16.39 -10.79
N ALA A 99 7.59 -15.49 -9.83
CA ALA A 99 7.88 -14.10 -10.15
C ALA A 99 9.27 -13.96 -10.77
N ASP A 100 9.40 -13.11 -11.78
CA ASP A 100 10.67 -12.86 -12.45
C ASP A 100 11.63 -12.00 -11.59
N ASP A 101 12.91 -12.38 -11.57
CA ASP A 101 13.95 -11.68 -10.79
C ASP A 101 14.23 -10.29 -11.36
N LYS A 102 14.17 -10.08 -12.69
CA LYS A 102 14.49 -8.77 -13.29
C LYS A 102 13.57 -7.66 -12.78
N THR A 103 12.30 -7.99 -12.51
CA THR A 103 11.29 -7.03 -12.06
C THR A 103 11.09 -7.04 -10.55
N TYR A 104 11.12 -8.22 -9.92
CA TYR A 104 10.67 -8.38 -8.53
C TYR A 104 11.76 -8.77 -7.54
N LEU A 105 13.04 -8.80 -7.93
CA LEU A 105 14.12 -9.23 -7.03
C LEU A 105 14.18 -8.43 -5.71
N SER A 106 14.00 -7.11 -5.75
CA SER A 106 13.91 -6.29 -4.54
C SER A 106 12.70 -6.68 -3.67
N MET A 107 11.54 -6.90 -4.29
CA MET A 107 10.30 -7.29 -3.61
C MET A 107 10.42 -8.70 -2.98
N LYS A 108 11.11 -9.64 -3.64
CA LYS A 108 11.40 -10.98 -3.11
C LYS A 108 12.26 -10.90 -1.84
N VAL A 109 13.30 -10.08 -1.85
CA VAL A 109 14.16 -9.85 -0.67
C VAL A 109 13.36 -9.21 0.47
N ILE A 110 12.56 -8.17 0.18
CA ILE A 110 11.69 -7.53 1.17
C ILE A 110 10.67 -8.52 1.75
N LEU A 111 10.08 -9.38 0.92
CA LEU A 111 9.14 -10.40 1.36
C LEU A 111 9.78 -11.39 2.33
N ILE A 112 11.00 -11.87 2.03
CA ILE A 112 11.74 -12.78 2.91
C ILE A 112 12.01 -12.10 4.26
N MET A 113 12.46 -10.83 4.26
CA MET A 113 12.67 -10.08 5.49
C MET A 113 11.38 -9.91 6.31
N GLY A 114 10.26 -9.56 5.65
CA GLY A 114 8.96 -9.40 6.29
C GLY A 114 8.39 -10.71 6.83
N TYR A 115 8.56 -11.82 6.12
CA TYR A 115 8.08 -13.14 6.52
C TYR A 115 8.79 -13.66 7.76
N ASN A 116 10.10 -13.45 7.86
CA ASN A 116 10.88 -13.76 9.07
C ASN A 116 10.55 -12.83 10.25
N ARG A 117 9.44 -12.08 10.18
CA ARG A 117 8.93 -11.13 11.20
C ARG A 117 9.97 -10.12 11.64
N ALA A 118 10.87 -9.78 10.74
CA ALA A 118 12.03 -9.02 11.12
C ALA A 118 11.79 -7.52 11.02
N CYS A 119 11.14 -7.05 9.96
CA CYS A 119 11.24 -5.63 9.58
C CYS A 119 9.86 -4.99 9.35
N SER A 120 9.55 -3.93 10.09
CA SER A 120 8.44 -3.02 9.80
C SER A 120 8.73 -2.20 8.55
N ARG A 121 7.71 -1.52 8.00
CA ARG A 121 7.88 -0.64 6.83
C ARG A 121 8.90 0.46 7.08
N GLU A 122 8.94 0.98 8.30
CA GLU A 122 9.87 2.03 8.70
C GLU A 122 11.32 1.51 8.84
N GLU A 123 11.49 0.26 9.28
CA GLU A 123 12.79 -0.39 9.48
C GLU A 123 13.43 -0.85 8.15
N LEU A 124 12.62 -1.13 7.14
CA LEU A 124 13.07 -1.61 5.82
C LEU A 124 14.02 -0.62 5.11
N ASN A 125 13.92 0.66 5.43
CA ASN A 125 14.84 1.69 4.91
C ASN A 125 16.22 1.68 5.61
N MET A 126 16.30 1.18 6.86
CA MET A 126 17.54 1.18 7.65
C MET A 126 18.34 -0.12 7.48
N CYS A 127 17.66 -1.24 7.23
CA CYS A 127 18.25 -2.57 7.29
C CYS A 127 18.99 -3.02 6.01
N VAL A 128 19.07 -2.15 5.00
CA VAL A 128 19.68 -2.47 3.70
C VAL A 128 21.20 -2.59 3.79
N ASP A 129 21.83 -1.82 4.67
CA ASP A 129 23.29 -1.70 4.74
C ASP A 129 23.93 -2.60 5.82
N ASP A 130 23.14 -3.09 6.78
CA ASP A 130 23.59 -3.89 7.94
C ASP A 130 23.41 -5.41 7.75
N ILE A 131 23.59 -5.90 6.51
CA ILE A 131 23.49 -7.33 6.19
C ILE A 131 24.87 -7.98 6.29
N GLN A 132 25.03 -8.90 7.25
CA GLN A 132 26.24 -9.71 7.41
C GLN A 132 26.11 -11.02 6.63
N TYR A 133 26.89 -11.15 5.56
CA TYR A 133 26.96 -12.36 4.75
C TYR A 133 27.95 -13.35 5.39
N ARG A 134 27.47 -14.56 5.73
CA ARG A 134 28.30 -15.71 6.08
C ARG A 134 28.26 -16.74 4.96
N ALA A 135 29.10 -17.77 5.03
CA ALA A 135 29.23 -18.76 3.96
C ALA A 135 27.93 -19.53 3.69
N ASP A 136 27.18 -19.83 4.74
CA ASP A 136 26.00 -20.70 4.77
C ASP A 136 24.74 -19.99 5.29
N SER A 137 24.86 -18.72 5.67
CA SER A 137 23.78 -18.00 6.36
C SER A 137 23.89 -16.50 6.15
N ILE A 138 22.75 -15.83 6.17
CA ILE A 138 22.68 -14.36 6.17
C ILE A 138 22.16 -13.91 7.52
N MET A 139 22.96 -13.08 8.18
CA MET A 139 22.60 -12.46 9.44
C MET A 139 22.21 -11.02 9.15
N VAL A 140 20.96 -10.69 9.42
CA VAL A 140 20.44 -9.34 9.25
C VAL A 140 20.26 -8.73 10.62
N VAL A 141 20.96 -7.63 10.87
CA VAL A 141 20.88 -6.89 12.13
C VAL A 141 19.92 -5.72 11.94
N ILE A 142 18.92 -5.64 12.81
CA ILE A 142 18.00 -4.51 12.85
C ILE A 142 18.41 -3.64 14.03
N PRO A 143 18.90 -2.41 13.77
CA PRO A 143 19.33 -1.50 14.83
C PRO A 143 18.15 -1.02 15.67
N GLU A 144 18.46 -0.50 16.86
CA GLU A 144 17.46 0.10 17.75
C GLU A 144 16.72 1.24 17.05
N THR A 145 15.39 1.15 17.03
CA THR A 145 14.53 2.25 16.61
C THR A 145 13.87 2.86 17.85
N LYS A 146 13.29 4.07 17.69
CA LYS A 146 12.70 4.88 18.77
C LYS A 146 11.84 4.11 19.78
N ASN A 147 11.18 3.03 19.37
CA ASN A 147 10.31 2.22 20.20
C ASN A 147 10.67 0.71 20.20
N CYS A 148 11.84 0.31 19.72
CA CYS A 148 12.15 -1.11 19.51
C CYS A 148 13.56 -1.51 19.96
N VAL A 149 13.62 -2.67 20.61
CA VAL A 149 14.83 -3.38 21.05
C VAL A 149 15.55 -3.93 19.80
N PRO A 150 16.90 -3.90 19.74
CA PRO A 150 17.61 -4.37 18.57
C PRO A 150 17.41 -5.86 18.45
N ARG A 151 17.29 -6.35 17.23
CA ARG A 151 17.06 -7.77 16.97
C ARG A 151 17.83 -8.23 15.75
N THR A 152 18.26 -9.47 15.81
CA THR A 152 18.99 -10.13 14.74
C THR A 152 18.23 -11.38 14.36
N PHE A 153 18.11 -11.63 13.07
CA PHE A 153 17.56 -12.89 12.57
C PHE A 153 18.52 -13.53 11.57
N LEU A 154 18.44 -14.86 11.50
CA LEU A 154 19.28 -15.70 10.67
C LEU A 154 18.43 -16.28 9.54
N VAL A 155 18.91 -16.15 8.31
CA VAL A 155 18.37 -16.82 7.15
C VAL A 155 19.32 -17.95 6.75
N THR A 156 18.81 -19.18 6.75
CA THR A 156 19.58 -20.41 6.46
C THR A 156 19.16 -21.09 5.16
N ASP A 157 18.10 -20.64 4.49
CA ASP A 157 17.63 -21.24 3.24
C ASP A 157 18.54 -20.83 2.08
N GLU A 158 19.16 -21.81 1.40
CA GLU A 158 20.09 -21.60 0.29
C GLU A 158 19.48 -20.78 -0.85
N ASN A 159 18.21 -21.03 -1.20
CA ASN A 159 17.53 -20.31 -2.28
C ASN A 159 17.32 -18.84 -1.92
N TRP A 160 17.07 -18.56 -0.64
CA TRP A 160 16.92 -17.20 -0.14
C TRP A 160 18.27 -16.50 -0.11
N ILE A 161 19.31 -17.19 0.33
CA ILE A 161 20.68 -16.66 0.35
C ILE A 161 21.11 -16.22 -1.06
N ASP A 162 20.82 -17.02 -2.09
CA ASP A 162 21.15 -16.68 -3.46
C ASP A 162 20.40 -15.45 -3.98
N LEU A 163 19.13 -15.26 -3.60
CA LEU A 163 18.38 -14.04 -3.91
C LEU A 163 19.01 -12.80 -3.29
N PHE A 164 19.45 -12.88 -2.04
CA PHE A 164 20.13 -11.78 -1.36
C PHE A 164 21.49 -11.46 -2.00
N LYS A 165 22.27 -12.48 -2.41
CA LYS A 165 23.53 -12.27 -3.14
C LYS A 165 23.30 -11.60 -4.50
N LYS A 166 22.30 -12.07 -5.26
CA LYS A 166 21.90 -11.44 -6.54
C LYS A 166 21.53 -9.97 -6.35
N TYR A 167 20.76 -9.66 -5.31
CA TYR A 167 20.36 -8.29 -5.00
C TYR A 167 21.54 -7.40 -4.58
N ALA A 168 22.46 -7.93 -3.76
CA ALA A 168 23.67 -7.22 -3.36
C ALA A 168 24.55 -6.85 -4.57
N ASN A 169 24.73 -7.78 -5.51
CA ASN A 169 25.53 -7.55 -6.72
C ASN A 169 24.94 -6.49 -7.67
N LEU A 170 23.63 -6.21 -7.59
CA LEU A 170 23.00 -5.13 -8.37
C LEU A 170 23.10 -3.76 -7.69
N LYS A 171 23.37 -3.74 -6.39
CA LYS A 171 23.56 -2.51 -5.60
C LYS A 171 25.01 -2.09 -5.47
N ALA A 172 25.95 -3.02 -5.70
CA ALA A 172 27.39 -2.76 -5.79
C ALA A 172 27.72 -1.97 -7.06
#